data_AF-A0A7T7BM10-F1
#
_entry.id   AF-A0A7T7BM10-F1
#
_cell.length_a   1.000
_cell.length_b   1.000
_cell.length_c   1.000
_cell.angle_alpha   90.00
_cell.angle_beta   90.00
_cell.angle_gamma   90.00
#
_symmetry.space_group_name_H-M   'P 1'
#
loop_
_entity.id
_entity.type
_entity.pdbx_description
1 polymer ?
#
loop_
_entity_poly.entity_id
_entity_poly.type
_entity_poly.pdbx_seq_one_letter_code
_entity_poly.pdbx_strand_id
1 'polypeptide(L)'
;MEELGFSGSKGVSPVGVSGPFSLFSAEAVHQMRKGVLNPEMGKKYEYSSNLAQCQLRGYAAESRAPLVDNAPKSPETLEIVSIIAGVNLVTAMDFEIGHINFSMSSEED
;
A
#
# COMPACT_ATOMS: atom_id res chain seq x y z
N MET A 1 10.70 5.60 25.47
CA MET A 1 11.08 4.19 25.71
C MET A 1 11.55 3.95 27.14
N GLU A 2 12.22 4.91 27.78
CA GLU A 2 12.68 4.78 29.18
C GLU A 2 11.55 4.62 30.19
N GLU A 3 10.42 5.32 30.00
CA GLU A 3 9.19 5.15 30.80
C GLU A 3 8.58 3.73 30.71
N LEU A 4 8.92 2.98 29.66
CA LEU A 4 8.54 1.58 29.46
C LEU A 4 9.65 0.60 29.94
N GLY A 5 10.70 1.10 30.62
CA GLY A 5 11.82 0.31 31.11
C GLY A 5 12.84 -0.11 30.05
N PHE A 6 12.81 0.51 28.87
CA PHE A 6 13.74 0.24 27.77
C PHE A 6 14.74 1.38 27.57
N SER A 7 15.97 1.06 27.16
CA SER A 7 16.97 2.08 26.82
C SER A 7 16.43 3.02 25.72
N GLY A 8 16.80 4.31 25.74
CA GLY A 8 16.36 5.29 24.74
C GLY A 8 16.62 4.86 23.28
N SER A 9 17.66 4.05 23.06
CA SER A 9 18.02 3.48 21.75
C SER A 9 17.13 2.32 21.27
N LYS A 10 16.35 1.69 22.15
CA LYS A 10 15.56 0.49 21.82
C LYS A 10 14.29 0.79 21.01
N GLY A 11 13.98 2.06 20.77
CA GLY A 11 12.82 2.48 19.98
C GLY A 11 13.01 2.35 18.47
N VAL A 12 14.24 2.15 18.00
CA VAL A 12 14.54 2.06 16.57
C VAL A 12 14.69 0.59 16.17
N SER A 13 13.75 0.09 15.36
CA SER A 13 13.85 -1.24 14.77
C SER A 13 15.06 -1.29 13.82
N PRO A 14 15.90 -2.35 13.86
CA PRO A 14 16.94 -2.55 12.86
C PRO A 14 16.35 -2.87 11.48
N VAL A 15 15.06 -3.23 11.41
CA VAL A 15 14.31 -3.50 10.20
C VAL A 15 13.20 -2.46 10.08
N GLY A 16 13.31 -1.55 9.12
CA GLY A 16 12.30 -0.50 8.90
C GLY A 16 12.02 -0.22 7.42
N VAL A 17 12.95 -0.59 6.54
CA VAL A 17 12.83 -0.36 5.10
C VAL A 17 13.74 -1.34 4.36
N SER A 18 13.34 -1.81 3.19
CA SER A 18 14.21 -2.52 2.25
C SER A 18 14.70 -1.57 1.15
N GLY A 19 15.76 -1.95 0.44
CA GLY A 19 16.03 -1.33 -0.85
C GLY A 19 14.85 -1.50 -1.81
N PRO A 20 14.77 -0.72 -2.90
CA PRO A 20 13.72 -0.87 -3.91
C PRO A 20 13.83 -2.26 -4.59
N PHE A 21 12.69 -2.89 -4.82
CA PHE A 21 12.60 -4.15 -5.56
C PHE A 21 11.33 -4.17 -6.41
N SER A 22 11.38 -4.91 -7.51
CA SER A 22 10.21 -5.14 -8.36
C SER A 22 9.44 -6.34 -7.84
N LEU A 23 8.29 -6.10 -7.21
CA LEU A 23 7.40 -7.18 -6.77
C LEU A 23 6.56 -7.76 -7.93
N PHE A 24 6.21 -6.92 -8.91
CA PHE A 24 5.38 -7.28 -10.04
C PHE A 24 6.06 -6.88 -11.36
N SER A 25 5.67 -7.56 -12.45
CA SER A 25 6.08 -7.17 -13.79
C SER A 25 5.50 -5.80 -14.17
N ALA A 26 6.15 -5.11 -15.11
CA ALA A 26 5.65 -3.82 -15.61
C ALA A 26 4.23 -3.93 -16.19
N GLU A 27 3.91 -5.05 -16.84
CA GLU A 27 2.57 -5.33 -17.37
C GLU A 27 1.53 -5.45 -16.26
N ALA A 28 1.82 -6.20 -15.20
CA ALA A 28 0.92 -6.34 -14.06
C ALA A 28 0.67 -4.98 -13.38
N VAL A 29 1.72 -4.18 -13.19
CA VAL A 29 1.60 -2.82 -12.65
C VAL A 29 0.72 -1.95 -13.55
N HIS A 30 0.87 -2.05 -14.88
CA HIS A 30 0.04 -1.30 -15.81
C HIS A 30 -1.45 -1.69 -15.71
N GLN A 31 -1.75 -2.99 -15.59
CA GLN A 31 -3.13 -3.45 -15.39
C GLN A 31 -3.73 -2.99 -14.07
N MET A 32 -2.97 -3.04 -12.97
CA MET A 32 -3.40 -2.50 -11.67
C MET A 32 -3.74 -1.00 -11.78
N ARG A 33 -2.88 -0.22 -12.45
CA ARG A 33 -3.08 1.24 -12.63
C ARG A 33 -4.29 1.58 -13.52
N LYS A 34 -4.57 0.77 -14.55
CA LYS A 34 -5.72 0.97 -15.42
C LYS A 34 -7.05 0.95 -14.64
N GLY A 35 -7.15 0.08 -13.64
CA GLY A 35 -8.30 0.03 -12.74
C GLY A 35 -8.42 1.29 -11.89
N VAL A 36 -7.33 1.70 -11.25
CA VAL A 36 -7.25 2.88 -10.37
C VAL A 36 -7.61 4.18 -11.10
N LEU A 37 -7.11 4.35 -12.33
CA LEU A 37 -7.29 5.56 -13.13
C LEU A 37 -8.62 5.59 -13.89
N ASN A 38 -9.50 4.61 -13.68
CA ASN A 38 -10.85 4.66 -14.21
C ASN A 38 -11.65 5.75 -13.49
N PRO A 39 -12.18 6.77 -14.19
CA PRO A 39 -12.93 7.87 -13.57
C PRO A 39 -14.14 7.40 -12.73
N GLU A 40 -14.73 6.25 -13.05
CA GLU A 40 -15.84 5.68 -12.28
C GLU A 40 -15.43 5.20 -10.88
N MET A 41 -14.13 5.01 -10.63
CA MET A 41 -13.61 4.64 -9.31
C MET A 41 -13.62 5.83 -8.35
N GLY A 42 -13.20 7.01 -8.84
CA GLY A 42 -13.16 8.22 -8.02
C GLY A 42 -14.53 8.59 -7.45
N LYS A 43 -15.61 8.43 -8.23
CA LYS A 43 -16.98 8.75 -7.79
C LYS A 43 -17.43 8.08 -6.49
N LYS A 44 -16.87 6.91 -6.16
CA LYS A 44 -17.29 6.13 -4.99
C LYS A 44 -16.20 6.00 -3.91
N TYR A 45 -14.94 5.92 -4.32
CA TYR A 45 -13.84 5.55 -3.42
C TYR A 45 -12.85 6.69 -3.20
N GLU A 46 -13.06 7.85 -3.84
CA GLU A 46 -12.25 9.02 -3.60
C GLU A 46 -12.53 9.59 -2.22
N TYR A 47 -11.45 9.90 -1.51
CA TYR A 47 -11.47 10.51 -0.21
C TYR A 47 -10.43 11.63 -0.17
N SER A 48 -10.81 12.76 0.43
CA SER A 48 -9.91 13.88 0.66
C SER A 48 -9.89 14.22 2.15
N SER A 49 -8.75 14.72 2.60
CA SER A 49 -8.55 15.21 3.96
C SER A 49 -7.64 16.42 3.98
N ASN A 50 -7.49 17.03 5.15
CA ASN A 50 -6.51 18.09 5.38
C ASN A 50 -5.05 17.63 5.17
N LEU A 51 -4.77 16.32 5.17
CA LEU A 51 -3.44 15.74 4.99
C LEU A 51 -3.17 15.23 3.57
N ALA A 52 -4.22 14.91 2.81
CA ALA A 52 -4.10 14.38 1.46
C ALA A 52 -5.30 14.84 0.63
N GLN A 53 -5.02 15.58 -0.45
CA GLN A 53 -6.07 16.20 -1.27
C GLN A 53 -6.87 15.19 -2.09
N CYS A 54 -6.28 14.05 -2.44
CA CYS A 54 -6.95 13.01 -3.22
C CYS A 54 -6.37 11.62 -2.88
N GLN A 55 -7.23 10.74 -2.40
CA GLN A 55 -6.90 9.36 -2.02
C GLN A 55 -7.95 8.41 -2.58
N LEU A 56 -7.57 7.18 -2.92
CA LEU A 56 -8.49 6.09 -3.26
C LEU A 56 -8.42 5.04 -2.16
N ARG A 57 -9.54 4.76 -1.48
CA ARG A 57 -9.59 3.83 -0.33
C ARG A 57 -10.77 2.86 -0.46
N GLY A 58 -10.60 1.62 0.01
CA GLY A 58 -11.68 0.61 0.01
C GLY A 58 -12.08 0.02 -1.34
N TYR A 59 -11.46 0.45 -2.45
CA TYR A 59 -11.89 0.06 -3.80
C TYR A 59 -11.50 -1.38 -4.19
N ALA A 60 -10.44 -1.92 -3.58
CA ALA A 60 -9.93 -3.24 -3.93
C ALA A 60 -10.93 -4.35 -3.59
N ALA A 61 -11.57 -4.24 -2.41
CA ALA A 61 -12.50 -5.23 -1.90
C ALA A 61 -13.79 -5.40 -2.74
N GLU A 62 -14.20 -4.39 -3.51
CA GLU A 62 -15.49 -4.38 -4.21
C GLU A 62 -15.46 -4.97 -5.64
N SER A 63 -14.68 -6.03 -5.90
CA SER A 63 -14.60 -6.78 -7.17
C SER A 63 -14.14 -6.01 -8.42
N ARG A 64 -13.99 -4.68 -8.33
CA ARG A 64 -13.57 -3.81 -9.46
C ARG A 64 -12.06 -3.78 -9.69
N ALA A 65 -11.27 -4.31 -8.76
CA ALA A 65 -9.82 -4.40 -8.89
C ALA A 65 -9.28 -5.74 -8.34
N PRO A 66 -9.65 -6.89 -8.94
CA PRO A 66 -9.32 -8.21 -8.41
C PRO A 66 -7.82 -8.47 -8.34
N LEU A 67 -7.03 -7.90 -9.26
CA LEU A 67 -5.58 -8.00 -9.22
C LEU A 67 -4.98 -7.24 -8.02
N VAL A 68 -5.58 -6.11 -7.63
CA VAL A 68 -5.14 -5.30 -6.48
C VAL A 68 -5.52 -5.99 -5.17
N ASP A 69 -6.70 -6.61 -5.10
CA ASP A 69 -7.16 -7.30 -3.88
C ASP A 69 -6.42 -8.63 -3.64
N ASN A 70 -6.25 -9.43 -4.70
CA ASN A 70 -5.71 -10.78 -4.58
C ASN A 70 -4.19 -10.85 -4.53
N ALA A 71 -3.47 -9.98 -5.26
CA ALA A 71 -2.02 -10.10 -5.35
C ALA A 71 -1.34 -10.01 -3.96
N PRO A 72 -1.68 -9.03 -3.08
CA PRO A 72 -1.10 -8.96 -1.74
C PRO A 72 -1.50 -10.11 -0.81
N LYS A 73 -2.61 -10.81 -1.09
CA LYS A 73 -3.10 -11.97 -0.34
C LYS A 73 -2.52 -13.30 -0.82
N SER A 74 -1.86 -13.32 -1.98
CA SER A 74 -1.28 -14.55 -2.54
C SER A 74 -0.17 -15.09 -1.61
N PRO A 75 -0.10 -16.41 -1.41
CA PRO A 75 0.96 -17.05 -0.62
C PRO A 75 2.36 -16.62 -1.07
N GLU A 76 2.58 -16.53 -2.38
CA GLU A 76 3.87 -16.17 -2.98
C GLU A 76 4.27 -14.72 -2.64
N THR A 77 3.32 -13.78 -2.70
CA THR A 77 3.60 -12.38 -2.32
C THR A 77 3.87 -12.28 -0.82
N LEU A 78 3.06 -12.94 0.02
CA LEU A 78 3.24 -12.92 1.46
C LEU A 78 4.58 -13.54 1.87
N GLU A 79 5.01 -14.61 1.23
CA GLU A 79 6.31 -15.23 1.46
C GLU A 79 7.46 -14.27 1.14
N ILE A 80 7.46 -13.65 -0.05
CA ILE A 80 8.50 -12.70 -0.47
C ILE A 80 8.56 -11.51 0.49
N VAL A 81 7.42 -10.90 0.81
CA VAL A 81 7.39 -9.72 1.69
C VAL A 81 7.77 -10.11 3.13
N SER A 82 7.41 -11.30 3.60
CA SER A 82 7.85 -11.80 4.93
C SER A 82 9.36 -12.01 5.00
N ILE A 83 9.98 -12.55 3.94
CA ILE A 83 11.44 -12.68 3.84
C ILE A 83 12.11 -11.31 3.92
N ILE A 84 11.59 -10.34 3.15
CA ILE A 84 12.12 -8.96 3.12
C ILE A 84 11.95 -8.27 4.48
N ALA A 85 10.83 -8.49 5.16
CA ALA A 85 10.56 -7.93 6.47
C ALA A 85 11.29 -8.65 7.62
N GLY A 86 11.85 -9.84 7.38
CA GLY A 86 12.50 -10.65 8.40
C GLY A 86 11.54 -11.23 9.45
N VAL A 87 10.23 -11.16 9.23
CA VAL A 87 9.18 -11.65 10.12
C VAL A 87 7.99 -12.13 9.28
N ASN A 88 7.20 -13.07 9.80
CA ASN A 88 6.00 -13.55 9.12
C ASN A 88 4.92 -12.47 9.11
N LEU A 89 4.45 -12.11 7.92
CA LEU A 89 3.39 -11.11 7.72
C LEU A 89 2.07 -11.75 7.30
N VAL A 90 0.99 -11.06 7.62
CA VAL A 90 -0.37 -11.36 7.19
C VAL A 90 -1.04 -10.08 6.70
N THR A 91 -1.99 -10.18 5.78
CA THR A 91 -2.83 -9.04 5.42
C THR A 91 -3.78 -8.73 6.58
N ALA A 92 -3.57 -7.59 7.23
CA ALA A 92 -4.29 -7.26 8.46
C ALA A 92 -5.63 -6.54 8.23
N MET A 93 -5.77 -5.78 7.13
CA MET A 93 -6.92 -4.90 6.90
C MET A 93 -7.37 -4.95 5.43
N ASP A 94 -8.44 -5.68 5.14
CA ASP A 94 -8.97 -5.82 3.77
C ASP A 94 -9.34 -4.47 3.14
N PHE A 95 -9.89 -3.55 3.92
CA PHE A 95 -10.34 -2.24 3.43
C PHE A 95 -9.18 -1.34 2.94
N GLU A 96 -7.98 -1.49 3.52
CA GLU A 96 -6.81 -0.67 3.17
C GLU A 96 -5.96 -1.26 2.05
N ILE A 97 -6.34 -2.43 1.52
CA ILE A 97 -5.61 -3.04 0.41
C ILE A 97 -5.66 -2.12 -0.80
N GLY A 98 -4.48 -1.80 -1.32
CA GLY A 98 -4.32 -0.99 -2.51
C GLY A 98 -4.61 0.50 -2.31
N HIS A 99 -4.65 1.02 -1.08
CA HIS A 99 -4.79 2.46 -0.82
C HIS A 99 -3.76 3.27 -1.61
N ILE A 100 -4.25 4.27 -2.35
CA ILE A 100 -3.43 5.16 -3.19
C ILE A 100 -3.61 6.61 -2.75
N ASN A 101 -2.49 7.31 -2.65
CA ASN A 101 -2.45 8.76 -2.60
C ASN A 101 -2.12 9.28 -4.00
N PHE A 102 -2.96 10.17 -4.54
CA PHE A 102 -2.66 10.85 -5.78
C PHE A 102 -1.88 12.13 -5.47
N SER A 103 -0.61 12.15 -5.87
CA SER A 103 0.19 13.38 -5.88
C SER A 103 -0.10 14.13 -7.17
N MET A 104 -0.77 15.28 -7.07
CA MET A 104 -0.86 16.23 -8.17
C MET A 104 0.26 17.24 -7.99
N SER A 105 1.17 17.32 -8.96
CA SER A 105 2.05 18.47 -9.10
C SER A 105 1.21 19.60 -9.68
N SER A 106 1.06 20.72 -8.97
CA SER A 106 0.67 21.97 -9.61
C SER A 106 1.75 22.34 -10.64
N GLU A 107 1.38 22.88 -11.80
CA GLU A 107 2.34 23.45 -12.78
C GLU A 107 3.03 24.73 -12.27
N GLU A 108 3.04 24.98 -10.95
CA GLU A 108 3.84 26.02 -10.32
C GLU A 108 5.15 25.39 -9.84
N ASP A 109 6.07 25.18 -10.79
CA ASP A 109 7.53 25.18 -10.63
C ASP A 109 8.21 25.33 -12.00
#